data_AF-A0A0Q8EEH2-F1
#
_entry.id   AF-A0A0Q8EEH2-F1
#
_cell.length_a   1.000
_cell.length_b   1.000
_cell.length_c   1.000
_cell.angle_alpha   90.00
_cell.angle_beta   90.00
_cell.angle_gamma   90.00
#
_symmetry.space_group_name_H-M   'P 1'
#
loop_
_entity.id
_entity.type
_entity.pdbx_description
1 polymer ?
#
loop_
_entity_poly.entity_id
_entity_poly.type
_entity_poly.pdbx_seq_one_letter_code
_entity_poly.pdbx_strand_id
1 'polypeptide(L)'
;MVQRLPDTSLTYALASGGREHFGWGVDRHMRADIFDAINQNTRATGNWGKKAPKFPEWPRPKVKKKATKGEKKRRSVAEIYKQFSARR
;
A
#
# COMPACT_ATOMS: atom_id res chain seq x y z
N MET A 1 8.93 -22.34 -11.00
CA MET A 1 9.90 -21.22 -10.96
C MET A 1 10.00 -20.66 -12.37
N VAL A 2 9.45 -19.46 -12.62
CA VAL A 2 9.51 -18.84 -13.96
C VAL A 2 10.90 -18.22 -14.10
N GLN A 3 11.86 -19.00 -14.61
CA GLN A 3 13.22 -18.52 -14.83
C GLN A 3 13.34 -17.95 -16.25
N ARG A 4 13.98 -16.78 -16.37
CA ARG A 4 14.43 -16.13 -17.62
C ARG A 4 13.43 -15.30 -18.43
N LEU A 5 12.20 -15.06 -17.95
CA LEU A 5 11.38 -13.99 -18.53
C LEU A 5 11.85 -12.64 -17.98
N PRO A 6 11.86 -11.57 -18.81
CA PRO A 6 12.09 -10.23 -18.30
C PRO A 6 11.13 -9.92 -17.14
N ASP A 7 11.64 -9.33 -16.07
CA ASP A 7 10.91 -9.00 -14.83
C ASP A 7 9.74 -8.02 -15.08
N THR A 8 9.69 -7.40 -16.25
CA THR A 8 8.59 -6.52 -16.71
C THR A 8 7.46 -7.26 -17.43
N SER A 9 7.61 -8.56 -17.71
CA SER A 9 6.70 -9.35 -18.54
C SER A 9 5.35 -9.57 -17.87
N LEU A 10 4.31 -9.79 -18.68
CA LEU A 10 2.93 -10.00 -18.22
C LEU A 10 2.78 -11.23 -17.31
N THR A 11 3.52 -12.30 -17.61
CA THR A 11 3.55 -13.53 -16.79
C THR A 11 4.13 -13.27 -15.40
N TYR A 12 5.19 -12.45 -15.32
CA TYR A 12 5.80 -12.08 -14.07
C TYR A 12 4.91 -11.11 -13.27
N ALA A 13 4.32 -10.13 -13.95
CA ALA A 13 3.34 -9.21 -13.36
C ALA A 13 2.11 -9.93 -12.79
N LEU A 14 1.61 -10.95 -13.50
CA LEU A 14 0.49 -11.76 -13.02
C LEU A 14 0.88 -12.57 -11.77
N ALA A 15 2.10 -13.12 -11.75
CA ALA A 15 2.63 -13.82 -10.59
C ALA A 15 2.89 -12.90 -9.38
N SER A 16 3.26 -11.64 -9.61
CA SER A 16 3.64 -10.69 -8.56
C SER A 16 2.49 -9.88 -7.95
N GLY A 17 1.29 -9.91 -8.55
CA GLY A 17 0.12 -9.26 -7.95
C GLY A 17 -0.92 -8.69 -8.92
N GLY A 18 -0.74 -8.88 -10.23
CA GLY A 18 -1.73 -8.54 -11.25
C GLY A 18 -1.20 -7.60 -12.33
N ARG A 19 -2.07 -7.26 -13.29
CA ARG A 19 -1.70 -6.49 -14.50
C ARG A 19 -1.10 -5.10 -14.21
N GLU A 20 -1.36 -4.54 -13.03
CA GLU A 20 -0.80 -3.27 -12.58
C GLU A 20 0.73 -3.31 -12.38
N HIS A 21 1.31 -4.50 -12.19
CA HIS A 21 2.76 -4.70 -12.08
C HIS A 21 3.44 -4.90 -13.45
N PHE A 22 2.68 -4.84 -14.54
CA PHE A 22 3.25 -4.94 -15.89
C PHE A 22 4.16 -3.75 -16.17
N GLY A 23 5.40 -4.01 -16.60
CA GLY A 23 6.41 -2.95 -16.76
C GLY A 23 7.09 -2.50 -15.46
N TRP A 24 6.74 -3.09 -14.31
CA TRP A 24 7.41 -2.87 -13.03
C TRP A 24 8.40 -3.99 -12.73
N GLY A 25 9.60 -3.86 -13.30
CA GLY A 25 10.73 -4.71 -12.93
C GLY A 25 11.46 -4.20 -11.69
N VAL A 26 12.43 -4.99 -11.20
CA VAL A 26 13.31 -4.65 -10.07
C VAL A 26 13.91 -3.24 -10.16
N ASP A 27 14.43 -2.82 -11.31
CA ASP A 27 15.01 -1.47 -11.50
C ASP A 27 13.98 -0.36 -11.23
N ARG A 28 12.73 -0.53 -11.66
CA ARG A 28 11.67 0.47 -11.44
C ARG A 28 11.23 0.53 -9.98
N HIS A 29 11.23 -0.62 -9.28
CA HIS A 29 11.03 -0.66 -7.84
C HIS A 29 12.15 0.08 -7.09
N MET A 30 13.42 -0.23 -7.42
CA MET A 30 14.58 0.41 -6.80
C MET A 30 14.59 1.93 -6.99
N ARG A 31 14.29 2.43 -8.20
CA ARG A 31 14.18 3.88 -8.46
C ARG A 31 13.10 4.55 -7.62
N ALA A 32 11.95 3.89 -7.47
CA ALA A 32 10.86 4.42 -6.66
C ALA A 32 11.26 4.49 -5.16
N ASP A 33 12.00 3.51 -4.67
CA ASP A 33 12.47 3.46 -3.28
C ASP A 33 13.58 4.47 -3.00
N ILE A 34 14.50 4.67 -3.95
CA ILE A 34 15.51 5.74 -3.87
C ILE A 34 14.83 7.11 -3.83
N PHE A 35 13.84 7.34 -4.70
CA PHE A 35 13.10 8.60 -4.74
C PHE A 35 12.37 8.89 -3.42
N ASP A 36 11.72 7.87 -2.84
CA ASP A 36 11.08 8.02 -1.53
C ASP A 36 12.11 8.27 -0.42
N ALA A 37 13.22 7.53 -0.40
CA ALA A 37 14.29 7.74 0.57
C ALA A 37 14.87 9.16 0.53
N ILE A 38 15.09 9.71 -0.66
CA ILE A 38 15.54 11.09 -0.85
C ILE A 38 14.48 12.06 -0.33
N ASN A 39 13.20 11.85 -0.66
CA ASN A 39 12.12 12.71 -0.17
C ASN A 39 11.98 12.66 1.35
N GLN A 40 12.13 11.49 1.98
CA GLN A 40 12.12 11.36 3.44
C GLN A 40 13.33 12.06 4.07
N ASN A 41 14.53 11.87 3.50
CA ASN A 41 15.74 12.55 3.99
C ASN A 41 15.61 14.08 3.86
N THR A 42 15.06 14.56 2.75
CA THR A 42 14.82 15.98 2.49
C THR A 42 13.78 16.55 3.45
N ARG A 43 12.72 15.79 3.72
CA ARG A 43 11.70 16.12 4.72
C ARG A 43 12.30 16.20 6.13
N ALA A 44 13.19 15.28 6.48
CA ALA A 44 13.79 15.18 7.81
C ALA A 44 14.89 16.23 8.05
N THR A 45 15.70 16.52 7.04
CA THR A 45 16.91 17.36 7.17
C THR A 45 16.67 18.83 6.80
N GLY A 46 15.61 19.13 6.04
CA GLY A 46 15.34 20.52 5.62
C GLY A 46 14.94 21.42 6.78
N ASN A 47 15.43 22.66 6.78
CA ASN A 47 15.04 23.70 7.73
C ASN A 47 13.65 24.25 7.37
N TRP A 48 12.62 23.43 7.56
CA TRP A 48 11.24 23.79 7.26
C TRP A 48 10.68 24.58 8.44
N GLY A 49 10.69 25.91 8.38
CA GLY A 49 10.29 26.77 9.50
C GLY A 49 8.90 26.52 10.12
N LYS A 50 8.01 25.74 9.48
CA LYS A 50 6.74 25.29 10.07
C LYS A 50 6.41 23.83 9.76
N LYS A 51 6.32 23.48 8.47
CA LYS A 51 5.98 22.12 8.02
C LYS A 51 6.66 21.83 6.70
N ALA A 52 7.22 20.63 6.60
CA ALA A 52 7.83 20.18 5.36
C ALA A 52 6.79 20.10 4.21
N PRO A 53 7.16 20.50 2.99
CA PRO A 53 6.31 20.36 1.81
C PRO A 53 5.85 18.92 1.58
N LYS A 54 4.68 18.77 0.95
CA LYS A 54 4.19 17.45 0.55
C LYS A 54 4.88 17.06 -0.76
N PHE A 55 5.87 16.18 -0.68
CA PHE A 55 6.53 15.62 -1.86
C PHE A 55 5.55 14.70 -2.61
N PRO A 56 5.51 14.78 -3.95
CA PRO A 56 4.66 13.90 -4.75
C PRO A 56 5.12 12.44 -4.59
N GLU A 57 4.16 11.52 -4.51
CA GLU A 57 4.47 10.09 -4.47
C GLU A 57 4.84 9.61 -5.88
N TRP A 58 5.90 8.80 -5.98
CA TRP A 58 6.22 8.13 -7.24
C TRP A 58 5.02 7.26 -7.67
N PRO A 59 4.65 7.22 -8.98
CA PRO A 59 3.46 6.51 -9.44
C PRO A 59 3.61 4.98 -9.33
N ARG A 60 3.46 4.44 -8.12
CA ARG A 60 3.60 3.01 -7.81
C ARG A 60 2.31 2.23 -8.17
N PRO A 61 2.41 0.93 -8.52
CA PRO A 61 1.26 0.07 -8.67
C PRO A 61 0.56 -0.01 -7.31
N LYS A 62 -0.62 0.59 -7.24
CA LYS A 62 -1.43 0.53 -6.02
C LYS A 62 -2.04 -0.86 -5.99
N VAL A 63 -1.51 -1.73 -5.13
CA VAL A 63 -2.23 -2.95 -4.76
C VAL A 63 -3.59 -2.47 -4.28
N LYS A 64 -4.65 -2.81 -5.03
CA LYS A 64 -6.03 -2.60 -4.58
C LYS A 64 -6.11 -3.39 -3.28
N LYS A 65 -5.92 -2.73 -2.14
CA LYS A 65 -6.10 -3.35 -0.83
C LYS A 65 -7.47 -3.97 -0.90
N LYS A 66 -7.56 -5.30 -0.95
CA LYS A 66 -8.83 -5.98 -0.71
C LYS A 66 -9.28 -5.40 0.61
N ALA A 67 -10.38 -4.66 0.60
CA ALA A 67 -10.97 -4.09 1.80
C ALA A 67 -10.90 -5.18 2.86
N THR A 68 -10.13 -4.95 3.92
CA THR A 68 -10.04 -5.87 5.05
C THR A 68 -11.47 -6.16 5.45
N LYS A 69 -11.91 -7.39 5.19
CA LYS A 69 -13.29 -7.81 5.37
C LYS A 69 -13.59 -7.69 6.86
N GLY A 70 -14.23 -6.59 7.24
CA GLY A 70 -14.68 -6.30 8.60
C GLY A 70 -13.53 -6.10 9.59
N GLU A 71 -13.17 -4.84 9.82
CA GLU A 71 -12.78 -4.43 11.17
C GLU A 71 -13.95 -4.83 12.08
N LYS A 72 -13.83 -5.97 12.78
CA LYS A 72 -14.86 -6.42 13.73
C LYS A 72 -14.86 -5.39 14.84
N LYS A 73 -15.74 -4.38 14.73
CA LYS A 73 -15.99 -3.42 15.81
C LYS A 73 -16.22 -4.22 17.08
N ARG A 74 -15.34 -4.03 18.07
CA ARG A 74 -15.48 -4.65 19.39
C ARG A 74 -16.77 -4.10 19.99
N ARG A 75 -17.82 -4.92 20.06
CA ARG A 75 -19.10 -4.53 20.67
C ARG A 75 -19.00 -4.71 22.17
N SER A 76 -19.56 -3.77 22.92
CA SER A 76 -19.65 -3.90 24.37
C SER A 76 -20.72 -4.94 24.76
N VAL A 77 -20.61 -5.52 25.96
CA VAL A 77 -21.59 -6.48 26.48
C VAL A 77 -23.00 -5.88 26.54
N ALA A 78 -23.10 -4.57 26.83
CA ALA A 78 -24.37 -3.84 26.85
C ALA A 78 -25.05 -3.80 25.47
N GLU A 79 -24.28 -3.63 24.39
CA GLU A 79 -24.82 -3.66 23.02
C GLU A 79 -25.31 -5.06 22.62
N ILE A 80 -24.60 -6.10 23.07
CA ILE A 80 -25.03 -7.50 22.85
C ILE A 80 -26.33 -7.76 23.60
N TYR A 81 -26.42 -7.37 24.87
CA TYR A 81 -27.62 -7.57 25.69
C TYR A 81 -28.85 -6.90 25.08
N LYS A 82 -28.72 -5.64 24.63
CA LYS A 82 -29.81 -4.90 23.98
C LYS A 82 -30.32 -5.59 22.70
N GLN A 83 -29.42 -6.20 21.93
CA GLN A 83 -29.77 -6.93 20.72
C GLN A 83 -30.54 -8.22 21.02
N PHE A 84 -30.24 -8.89 22.12
CA PHE A 84 -30.95 -10.10 22.56
C PHE A 84 -32.27 -9.79 23.26
N SER A 85 -32.32 -8.73 24.07
CA SER A 85 -33.54 -8.35 24.80
C SER A 85 -34.63 -7.80 23.87
N ALA A 86 -34.27 -7.19 22.75
CA ALA A 86 -35.23 -6.66 21.78
C ALA A 86 -35.91 -7.74 20.92
N ARG A 87 -35.50 -9.01 21.05
CA ARG A 87 -36.04 -10.14 20.27
C ARG A 87 -37.01 -11.02 21.07
N ARG A 88 -37.38 -10.61 22.28
CA ARG A 88 -38.35 -11.29 23.13
C ARG A 88 -39.63 -10.46 23.24
#